data_AF-A0A843JKW7-F1
#
_entry.id   AF-A0A843JKW7-F1
#
_cell.length_a   1.000
_cell.length_b   1.000
_cell.length_c   1.000
_cell.angle_alpha   90.00
_cell.angle_beta   90.00
_cell.angle_gamma   90.00
#
_symmetry.space_group_name_H-M   'P 1'
#
loop_
_entity.id
_entity.type
_entity.pdbx_description
1 polymer ?
#
loop_
_entity_poly.entity_id
_entity_poly.type
_entity_poly.pdbx_seq_one_letter_code
_entity_poly.pdbx_strand_id
1 'polypeptide(L)'
;MEENQIKINQTKINKPKINMSEIESHIENEFKEEVLELETETAKVNILIEEHKNNLSKKQDFKELHSIYKDCIRKIHPDLLLEPTDYEENLFYSSKEAYEDRDLEELKSTQNLISRHKIENEPKTVEDFEKLRNKLEINIELEDKEISNIVNSKPYTQQKFLLDTKKVNNYREGLVTSLLEVEKEYIRINKELSELKKENNLSYKLDLTKNN
;
A
#
# COMPACT_ATOMS: atom_id res chain seq x y z
N MET A 1 36.50 -18.81 53.70
CA MET A 1 36.04 -18.90 52.28
C MET A 1 34.51 -18.97 52.17
N GLU A 2 33.78 -19.44 53.19
CA GLU A 2 32.32 -19.52 53.16
C GLU A 2 31.59 -18.17 53.14
N GLU A 3 32.12 -17.13 53.80
CA GLU A 3 31.47 -15.80 53.84
C GLU A 3 31.41 -15.08 52.48
N ASN A 4 32.41 -15.28 51.63
CA ASN A 4 32.42 -14.70 50.28
C ASN A 4 31.43 -15.43 49.36
N GLN A 5 31.27 -16.75 49.51
CA GLN A 5 30.27 -17.53 48.76
C GLN A 5 28.84 -17.10 49.13
N ILE A 6 28.58 -16.82 50.41
CA ILE A 6 27.26 -16.37 50.90
C ILE A 6 26.94 -14.97 50.37
N LYS A 7 27.90 -14.03 50.38
CA LYS A 7 27.73 -12.69 49.80
C LYS A 7 27.41 -12.73 48.31
N ILE A 8 28.14 -13.55 47.54
CA ILE A 8 27.93 -13.71 46.09
C ILE A 8 26.54 -14.32 45.78
N ASN A 9 26.08 -15.26 46.61
CA ASN A 9 24.74 -15.84 46.48
C ASN A 9 23.64 -14.82 46.84
N GLN A 10 23.85 -13.97 47.85
CA GLN A 10 22.92 -12.89 48.19
C GLN A 10 22.84 -11.82 47.08
N THR A 11 23.93 -11.54 46.37
CA THR A 11 23.90 -10.57 45.25
C THR A 11 23.19 -11.11 44.01
N LYS A 12 23.24 -12.44 43.77
CA LYS A 12 22.58 -13.08 42.62
C LYS A 12 21.06 -13.23 42.78
N ILE A 13 20.55 -13.23 44.02
CA ILE A 13 19.12 -13.42 44.32
C ILE A 13 18.33 -12.10 44.22
N ASN A 14 19.00 -10.96 44.20
CA ASN A 14 18.37 -9.63 44.15
C ASN A 14 18.45 -8.98 42.74
N LYS A 15 18.01 -9.70 41.70
CA LYS A 15 17.70 -9.05 40.42
C LYS A 15 16.32 -8.38 40.55
N PRO A 16 16.20 -7.05 40.36
CA PRO A 16 14.88 -6.43 40.34
C PRO A 16 14.07 -7.06 39.20
N LYS A 17 12.92 -7.64 39.53
CA LYS A 17 11.95 -8.06 38.51
C LYS A 17 11.43 -6.78 37.86
N ILE A 18 11.90 -6.52 36.65
CA ILE A 18 11.40 -5.41 35.84
C ILE A 18 9.93 -5.71 35.52
N ASN A 19 9.03 -4.90 36.04
CA ASN A 19 7.61 -5.01 35.80
C ASN A 19 7.26 -4.30 34.49
N MET A 20 7.14 -5.08 33.40
CA MET A 20 6.94 -4.54 32.06
C MET A 20 5.68 -3.67 31.95
N SER A 21 4.62 -4.03 32.67
CA SER A 21 3.35 -3.28 32.68
C SER A 21 3.50 -1.88 33.31
N GLU A 22 4.41 -1.74 34.27
CA GLU A 22 4.70 -0.46 34.93
C GLU A 22 5.52 0.46 34.01
N ILE A 23 6.41 -0.12 33.21
CA ILE A 23 7.17 0.59 32.17
C ILE A 23 6.22 1.06 31.06
N GLU A 24 5.35 0.18 30.57
CA GLU A 24 4.36 0.53 29.53
C GLU A 24 3.44 1.65 29.99
N SER A 25 2.93 1.60 31.23
CA SER A 25 2.09 2.66 31.79
C SER A 25 2.84 3.98 31.97
N HIS A 26 4.14 3.93 32.28
CA HIS A 26 4.95 5.14 32.38
C HIS A 26 5.16 5.79 31.02
N ILE A 27 5.51 4.99 30.01
CA ILE A 27 5.65 5.43 28.62
C ILE A 27 4.33 6.00 28.09
N GLU A 28 3.20 5.32 28.30
CA GLU A 28 1.88 5.82 27.89
C GLU A 28 1.56 7.19 28.50
N ASN A 29 1.96 7.43 29.76
CA ASN A 29 1.76 8.73 30.40
C ASN A 29 2.71 9.80 29.87
N GLU A 30 3.96 9.47 29.57
CA GLU A 30 4.93 10.41 28.98
C GLU A 30 4.47 10.90 27.60
N PHE A 31 3.93 10.01 26.77
CA PHE A 31 3.53 10.34 25.39
C PHE A 31 2.07 10.80 25.26
N LYS A 32 1.30 10.85 26.35
CA LYS A 32 -0.15 11.12 26.31
C LYS A 32 -0.48 12.50 25.72
N GLU A 33 0.29 13.52 26.10
CA GLU A 33 0.07 14.90 25.67
C GLU A 33 0.46 15.08 24.19
N GLU A 34 1.56 14.45 23.77
CA GLU A 34 2.03 14.45 22.37
C GLU A 34 1.07 13.72 21.43
N VAL A 35 0.52 12.58 21.87
CA VAL A 35 -0.52 11.84 21.12
C VAL A 35 -1.78 12.70 20.97
N LEU A 36 -2.21 13.37 22.04
CA LEU A 36 -3.37 14.26 22.00
C LEU A 36 -3.13 15.45 21.04
N GLU A 37 -1.95 16.05 21.06
CA GLU A 37 -1.59 17.14 20.15
C GLU A 37 -1.64 16.67 18.68
N LEU A 38 -1.06 15.51 18.37
CA LEU A 38 -1.14 14.89 17.04
C LEU A 38 -2.58 14.60 16.61
N GLU A 39 -3.41 14.06 17.49
CA GLU A 39 -4.84 13.84 17.21
C GLU A 39 -5.58 15.15 16.93
N THR A 40 -5.25 16.23 17.65
CA THR A 40 -5.88 17.54 17.39
C THR A 40 -5.44 18.15 16.06
N GLU A 41 -4.16 18.06 15.70
CA GLU A 41 -3.66 18.58 14.42
C GLU A 41 -4.20 17.77 13.24
N THR A 42 -4.24 16.44 13.35
CA THR A 42 -4.85 15.58 12.33
C THR A 42 -6.34 15.85 12.18
N ALA A 43 -7.07 16.10 13.28
CA ALA A 43 -8.47 16.50 13.22
C ALA A 43 -8.67 17.86 12.51
N LYS A 44 -7.83 18.86 12.79
CA LYS A 44 -7.88 20.17 12.11
C LYS A 44 -7.67 20.03 10.60
N VAL A 45 -6.66 19.26 10.20
CA VAL A 45 -6.37 19.00 8.77
C VAL A 45 -7.54 18.28 8.10
N ASN A 46 -8.12 17.27 8.75
CA ASN A 46 -9.28 16.55 8.22
C ASN A 46 -10.51 17.45 8.04
N ILE A 47 -10.76 18.36 8.99
CA ILE A 47 -11.84 19.36 8.85
C ILE A 47 -11.61 20.24 7.63
N LEU A 48 -10.39 20.76 7.44
CA LEU A 48 -10.05 21.58 6.27
C LEU A 48 -10.23 20.82 4.95
N ILE A 49 -9.86 19.54 4.91
CA ILE A 49 -10.07 18.66 3.74
C ILE A 49 -11.56 18.49 3.45
N GLU A 50 -12.38 18.22 4.48
CA GLU A 50 -13.82 18.03 4.31
C GLU A 50 -14.55 19.33 3.95
N GLU A 51 -14.12 20.48 4.49
CA GLU A 51 -14.61 21.80 4.10
C GLU A 51 -14.28 22.11 2.64
N HIS A 52 -13.05 21.81 2.20
CA HIS A 52 -12.64 21.94 0.80
C HIS A 52 -13.52 21.06 -0.12
N LYS A 53 -13.70 19.79 0.21
CA LYS A 53 -14.57 18.85 -0.53
C LYS A 53 -16.03 19.32 -0.58
N ASN A 54 -16.57 19.83 0.52
CA ASN A 54 -17.95 20.30 0.59
C ASN A 54 -18.18 21.58 -0.23
N ASN A 55 -17.21 22.50 -0.25
CA ASN A 55 -17.27 23.69 -1.09
C ASN A 55 -17.25 23.36 -2.59
N LEU A 56 -16.54 22.30 -2.99
CA LEU A 56 -16.54 21.77 -4.36
C LEU A 56 -17.86 21.04 -4.76
N SER A 57 -18.75 20.76 -3.81
CA SER A 57 -19.96 19.96 -4.03
C SER A 57 -21.20 20.75 -4.52
N LYS A 58 -21.06 22.01 -4.96
CA LYS A 58 -22.18 22.70 -5.62
C LYS A 58 -22.50 21.97 -6.93
N LYS A 59 -23.74 21.52 -7.09
CA LYS A 59 -24.20 20.74 -8.27
C LYS A 59 -23.91 21.40 -9.64
N GLN A 60 -23.70 22.72 -9.65
CA GLN A 60 -23.33 23.47 -10.85
C GLN A 60 -21.89 23.18 -11.29
N ASP A 61 -20.96 23.06 -10.34
CA ASP A 61 -19.54 22.84 -10.61
C ASP A 61 -19.30 21.43 -11.16
N PHE A 62 -20.07 20.42 -10.73
CA PHE A 62 -19.88 19.05 -11.23
C PHE A 62 -20.22 18.86 -12.72
N LYS A 63 -21.24 19.57 -13.24
CA LYS A 63 -21.58 19.52 -14.67
C LYS A 63 -20.50 20.17 -15.52
N GLU A 64 -19.98 21.31 -15.06
CA GLU A 64 -18.89 22.02 -15.71
C GLU A 64 -17.60 21.19 -15.67
N LEU A 65 -17.25 20.66 -14.50
CA LEU A 65 -16.13 19.74 -14.29
C LEU A 65 -16.18 18.56 -15.25
N HIS A 66 -17.31 17.87 -15.34
CA HIS A 66 -17.47 16.72 -16.24
C HIS A 66 -17.36 17.11 -17.72
N SER A 67 -17.89 18.28 -18.11
CA SER A 67 -17.77 18.77 -19.48
C SER A 67 -16.31 19.06 -19.85
N ILE A 68 -15.60 19.78 -18.97
CA ILE A 68 -14.18 20.13 -19.16
C ILE A 68 -13.33 18.86 -19.23
N TYR A 69 -13.55 17.92 -18.31
CA TYR A 69 -12.84 16.65 -18.28
C TYR A 69 -13.02 15.88 -19.58
N LYS A 70 -14.27 15.75 -20.06
CA LYS A 70 -14.56 15.07 -21.33
C LYS A 70 -13.85 15.71 -22.51
N ASP A 71 -13.75 17.03 -22.53
CA ASP A 71 -13.03 17.76 -23.58
C ASP A 71 -11.51 17.56 -23.49
N CYS A 72 -10.94 17.50 -22.28
CA CYS A 72 -9.54 17.12 -22.07
C CYS A 72 -9.28 15.70 -22.60
N ILE A 73 -10.05 14.71 -22.14
CA ILE A 73 -9.87 13.30 -22.54
C ILE A 73 -9.97 13.13 -24.05
N ARG A 74 -10.93 13.78 -24.71
CA ARG A 74 -11.04 13.71 -26.17
C ARG A 74 -9.81 14.19 -26.93
N LYS A 75 -9.03 15.10 -26.36
CA LYS A 75 -7.84 15.66 -27.00
C LYS A 75 -6.59 14.84 -26.71
N ILE A 76 -6.44 14.33 -25.48
CA ILE A 76 -5.17 13.77 -25.00
C ILE A 76 -5.24 12.31 -24.54
N HIS A 77 -6.30 11.57 -24.86
CA HIS A 77 -6.34 10.16 -24.51
C HIS A 77 -5.21 9.39 -25.24
N PRO A 78 -4.39 8.59 -24.53
CA PRO A 78 -3.23 7.91 -25.12
C PRO A 78 -3.60 6.95 -26.27
N ASP A 79 -4.80 6.36 -26.24
CA ASP A 79 -5.31 5.52 -27.35
C ASP A 79 -5.64 6.30 -28.62
N LEU A 80 -5.90 7.61 -28.52
CA LEU A 80 -6.18 8.46 -29.68
C LEU A 80 -4.90 9.03 -30.30
N LEU A 81 -3.79 8.97 -29.57
CA LEU A 81 -2.48 9.47 -29.99
C LEU A 81 -1.66 8.34 -30.60
N LEU A 82 -1.05 8.61 -31.76
CA LEU A 82 -0.17 7.64 -32.42
C LEU A 82 1.06 7.36 -31.54
N GLU A 83 1.81 8.42 -31.22
CA GLU A 83 2.99 8.41 -30.37
C GLU A 83 2.84 9.51 -29.30
N PRO A 84 2.22 9.20 -28.15
CA PRO A 84 2.12 10.17 -27.07
C PRO A 84 3.51 10.46 -26.49
N THR A 85 3.79 11.74 -26.24
CA THR A 85 4.98 12.16 -25.50
C THR A 85 4.75 12.06 -24.00
N ASP A 86 5.82 11.93 -23.21
CA ASP A 86 5.75 11.94 -21.74
C ASP A 86 4.97 13.16 -21.20
N TYR A 87 5.05 14.30 -21.89
CA TYR A 87 4.32 15.50 -21.52
C TYR A 87 2.80 15.34 -21.70
N GLU A 88 2.37 14.73 -22.81
CA GLU A 88 0.96 14.46 -23.09
C GLU A 88 0.39 13.40 -22.14
N GLU A 89 1.16 12.38 -21.80
CA GLU A 89 0.78 11.39 -20.77
C GLU A 89 0.62 12.03 -19.40
N ASN A 90 1.56 12.90 -18.99
CA ASN A 90 1.45 13.62 -17.73
C ASN A 90 0.21 14.52 -17.70
N LEU A 91 -0.10 15.25 -18.80
CA LEU A 91 -1.33 16.04 -18.89
C LEU A 91 -2.59 15.16 -18.76
N PHE A 92 -2.55 13.92 -19.25
CA PHE A 92 -3.65 12.96 -19.11
C PHE A 92 -3.84 12.53 -17.66
N TYR A 93 -2.76 12.16 -16.98
CA TYR A 93 -2.82 11.79 -15.57
C TYR A 93 -3.22 12.96 -14.67
N SER A 94 -2.66 14.16 -14.89
CA SER A 94 -3.07 15.36 -14.15
C SER A 94 -4.54 15.72 -14.38
N SER A 95 -5.05 15.57 -15.61
CA SER A 95 -6.48 15.76 -15.89
C SER A 95 -7.37 14.75 -15.16
N LYS A 96 -6.90 13.50 -15.06
CA LYS A 96 -7.61 12.43 -14.36
C LYS A 96 -7.64 12.67 -12.86
N GLU A 97 -6.51 13.00 -12.26
CA GLU A 97 -6.36 13.30 -10.83
C GLU A 97 -7.23 14.49 -10.42
N ALA A 98 -7.15 15.61 -11.17
CA ALA A 98 -7.99 16.78 -10.91
C ALA A 98 -9.50 16.48 -11.01
N TYR A 99 -9.91 15.56 -11.90
CA TYR A 99 -11.30 15.12 -11.99
C TYR A 99 -11.73 14.26 -10.80
N GLU A 100 -10.87 13.34 -10.36
CA GLU A 100 -11.11 12.47 -9.19
C GLU A 100 -11.20 13.29 -7.90
N ASP A 101 -10.32 14.28 -7.74
CA ASP A 101 -10.29 15.21 -6.59
C ASP A 101 -11.36 16.30 -6.66
N ARG A 102 -12.09 16.39 -7.78
CA ARG A 102 -13.08 17.43 -8.08
C ARG A 102 -12.50 18.84 -8.05
N ASP A 103 -11.21 18.99 -8.36
CA ASP A 103 -10.55 20.27 -8.45
C ASP A 103 -10.83 20.91 -9.82
N LEU A 104 -11.79 21.85 -9.82
CA LEU A 104 -12.19 22.56 -11.03
C LEU A 104 -11.09 23.51 -11.54
N GLU A 105 -10.31 24.11 -10.65
CA GLU A 105 -9.28 25.09 -11.00
C GLU A 105 -8.09 24.37 -11.65
N GLU A 106 -7.65 23.26 -11.06
CA GLU A 106 -6.56 22.44 -11.62
C GLU A 106 -6.97 21.82 -12.96
N LEU A 107 -8.22 21.36 -13.07
CA LEU A 107 -8.74 20.82 -14.33
C LEU A 107 -8.81 21.90 -15.42
N LYS A 108 -9.21 23.14 -15.09
CA LYS A 108 -9.20 24.28 -16.01
C LYS A 108 -7.78 24.69 -16.41
N SER A 109 -6.84 24.67 -15.47
CA SER A 109 -5.43 24.93 -15.74
C SER A 109 -4.89 23.90 -16.76
N THR A 110 -5.15 22.62 -16.51
CA THR A 110 -4.75 21.53 -17.39
C THR A 110 -5.43 21.62 -18.77
N GLN A 111 -6.72 21.95 -18.84
CA GLN A 111 -7.43 22.18 -20.10
C GLN A 111 -6.80 23.30 -20.94
N ASN A 112 -6.38 24.38 -20.28
CA ASN A 112 -5.70 25.49 -20.96
C ASN A 112 -4.33 25.06 -21.49
N LEU A 113 -3.57 24.26 -20.74
CA LEU A 113 -2.30 23.70 -21.21
C LEU A 113 -2.52 22.79 -22.42
N ILE A 114 -3.47 21.87 -22.34
CA ILE A 114 -3.86 20.97 -23.45
C ILE A 114 -4.26 21.78 -24.69
N SER A 115 -5.05 22.83 -24.52
CA SER A 115 -5.54 23.63 -25.66
C SER A 115 -4.46 24.50 -26.30
N ARG A 116 -3.42 24.87 -25.54
CA ARG A 116 -2.23 25.58 -26.06
C ARG A 116 -1.22 24.63 -26.68
N HIS A 117 -1.17 23.40 -26.20
CA HIS A 117 -0.34 22.37 -26.78
C HIS A 117 -0.90 21.96 -28.14
N LYS A 118 -0.12 22.15 -29.20
CA LYS A 118 -0.48 21.64 -30.52
C LYS A 118 -0.17 20.15 -30.52
N ILE A 119 -1.20 19.36 -30.30
CA ILE A 119 -1.15 17.91 -30.45
C ILE A 119 -1.01 17.64 -31.95
N GLU A 120 0.21 17.40 -32.42
CA GLU A 120 0.51 17.19 -33.85
C GLU A 120 0.23 15.75 -34.32
N ASN A 121 -0.41 14.95 -33.49
CA ASN A 121 -0.49 13.50 -33.63
C ASN A 121 -1.87 12.98 -34.10
N GLU A 122 -2.73 13.84 -34.64
CA GLU A 122 -3.92 13.36 -35.36
C GLU A 122 -3.49 12.65 -36.66
N PRO A 123 -3.94 11.41 -36.90
CA PRO A 123 -3.59 10.65 -38.09
C PRO A 123 -4.09 11.37 -39.35
N LYS A 124 -3.19 11.67 -40.29
CA LYS A 124 -3.50 12.41 -41.52
C LYS A 124 -3.35 11.56 -42.77
N THR A 125 -2.52 10.52 -42.71
CA THR A 125 -2.23 9.63 -43.84
C THR A 125 -2.83 8.24 -43.62
N VAL A 126 -3.00 7.49 -44.72
CA VAL A 126 -3.47 6.08 -44.65
C VAL A 126 -2.53 5.24 -43.79
N GLU A 127 -1.22 5.47 -43.86
CA GLU A 127 -0.22 4.76 -43.06
C GLU A 127 -0.37 5.06 -41.56
N ASP A 128 -0.67 6.30 -41.17
CA ASP A 128 -0.92 6.66 -39.77
C ASP A 128 -2.15 5.94 -39.21
N PHE A 129 -3.23 5.87 -40.01
CA PHE A 129 -4.43 5.13 -39.63
C PHE A 129 -4.18 3.62 -39.51
N GLU A 130 -3.36 3.03 -40.38
CA GLU A 130 -2.96 1.62 -40.28
C GLU A 130 -2.12 1.35 -39.02
N LYS A 131 -1.17 2.23 -38.71
CA LYS A 131 -0.37 2.14 -37.47
C LYS A 131 -1.24 2.24 -36.23
N LEU A 132 -2.15 3.22 -36.19
CA LEU A 132 -3.07 3.40 -35.07
C LEU A 132 -4.00 2.18 -34.92
N ARG A 133 -4.55 1.65 -36.02
CA ARG A 133 -5.37 0.43 -35.99
C ARG A 133 -4.60 -0.75 -35.40
N ASN A 134 -3.39 -0.99 -35.87
CA ASN A 134 -2.57 -2.11 -35.39
C ASN A 134 -2.21 -1.94 -33.91
N LYS A 135 -1.89 -0.72 -33.46
CA LYS A 135 -1.67 -0.40 -32.04
C LYS A 135 -2.90 -0.73 -31.19
N LEU A 136 -4.09 -0.27 -31.63
CA LEU A 136 -5.33 -0.53 -30.92
C LEU A 136 -5.67 -2.03 -30.88
N GLU A 137 -5.43 -2.76 -31.96
CA GLU A 137 -5.64 -4.21 -32.02
C GLU A 137 -4.73 -4.97 -31.04
N ILE A 138 -3.46 -4.58 -30.95
CA ILE A 138 -2.51 -5.12 -29.97
C ILE A 138 -2.98 -4.80 -28.54
N ASN A 139 -3.39 -3.56 -28.27
CA ASN A 139 -3.86 -3.15 -26.95
C ASN A 139 -5.10 -3.96 -26.54
N ILE A 140 -6.08 -4.14 -27.44
CA ILE A 140 -7.26 -4.96 -27.17
C ILE A 140 -6.86 -6.40 -26.83
N GLU A 141 -5.93 -7.00 -27.58
CA GLU A 141 -5.48 -8.36 -27.30
C GLU A 141 -4.76 -8.48 -25.94
N LEU A 142 -3.98 -7.47 -25.57
CA LEU A 142 -3.31 -7.41 -24.26
C LEU A 142 -4.31 -7.26 -23.12
N GLU A 143 -5.25 -6.32 -23.23
CA GLU A 143 -6.31 -6.10 -22.24
C GLU A 143 -7.19 -7.36 -22.08
N ASP A 144 -7.56 -8.03 -23.18
CA ASP A 144 -8.33 -9.28 -23.12
C ASP A 144 -7.55 -10.40 -22.40
N LYS A 145 -6.24 -10.49 -22.63
CA LYS A 145 -5.35 -11.41 -21.89
C LYS A 145 -5.29 -11.06 -20.42
N GLU A 146 -5.18 -9.78 -20.07
CA GLU A 146 -5.15 -9.33 -18.68
C GLU A 146 -6.47 -9.60 -17.96
N ILE A 147 -7.61 -9.28 -18.59
CA ILE A 147 -8.94 -9.59 -18.07
C ILE A 147 -9.08 -11.10 -17.85
N SER A 148 -8.69 -11.91 -18.84
CA SER A 148 -8.70 -13.36 -18.72
C SER A 148 -7.81 -13.84 -17.55
N ASN A 149 -6.62 -13.26 -17.40
CA ASN A 149 -5.73 -13.55 -16.28
C ASN A 149 -6.35 -13.18 -14.93
N ILE A 150 -7.00 -12.02 -14.82
CA ILE A 150 -7.68 -11.58 -13.60
C ILE A 150 -8.82 -12.54 -13.24
N VAL A 151 -9.67 -12.88 -14.22
CA VAL A 151 -10.82 -13.78 -14.02
C VAL A 151 -10.37 -15.18 -13.61
N ASN A 152 -9.26 -15.66 -14.16
CA ASN A 152 -8.74 -17.00 -13.89
C ASN A 152 -7.72 -17.05 -12.74
N SER A 153 -7.34 -15.92 -12.16
CA SER A 153 -6.42 -15.87 -11.03
C SER A 153 -7.14 -15.62 -9.70
N LYS A 154 -6.41 -15.76 -8.60
CA LYS A 154 -6.88 -15.33 -7.28
C LYS A 154 -6.68 -13.81 -7.20
N PRO A 155 -7.63 -13.05 -6.62
CA PRO A 155 -8.73 -13.51 -5.76
C PRO A 155 -10.04 -13.85 -6.49
N TYR A 156 -10.16 -13.55 -7.78
CA TYR A 156 -11.44 -13.64 -8.51
C TYR A 156 -12.03 -15.06 -8.53
N THR A 157 -11.21 -16.06 -8.83
CA THR A 157 -11.63 -17.49 -8.77
C THR A 157 -12.14 -17.92 -7.39
N GLN A 158 -11.72 -17.25 -6.32
CA GLN A 158 -12.11 -17.54 -4.94
C GLN A 158 -13.20 -16.60 -4.42
N GLN A 159 -13.81 -15.78 -5.27
CA GLN A 159 -14.83 -14.81 -4.87
C GLN A 159 -15.95 -15.45 -4.03
N LYS A 160 -16.47 -16.62 -4.44
CA LYS A 160 -17.52 -17.33 -3.68
C LYS A 160 -17.08 -17.73 -2.27
N PHE A 161 -15.81 -18.07 -2.09
CA PHE A 161 -15.25 -18.38 -0.77
C PHE A 161 -15.05 -17.09 0.04
N LEU A 162 -14.51 -16.04 -0.58
CA LEU A 162 -14.25 -14.75 0.08
C LEU A 162 -15.53 -14.02 0.53
N LEU A 163 -16.66 -14.24 -0.15
CA LEU A 163 -17.96 -13.70 0.25
C LEU A 163 -18.58 -14.43 1.45
N ASP A 164 -18.17 -15.67 1.75
CA ASP A 164 -18.67 -16.45 2.89
C ASP A 164 -17.83 -16.18 4.13
N THR A 165 -18.24 -15.18 4.92
CA THR A 165 -17.53 -14.74 6.13
C THR A 165 -17.31 -15.84 7.15
N LYS A 166 -18.23 -16.82 7.25
CA LYS A 166 -18.09 -17.95 8.18
C LYS A 166 -16.99 -18.89 7.73
N LYS A 167 -16.96 -19.26 6.44
CA LYS A 167 -15.89 -20.12 5.90
C LYS A 167 -14.53 -19.46 5.95
N VAL A 168 -14.46 -18.16 5.68
CA VAL A 168 -13.21 -17.39 5.78
C VAL A 168 -12.68 -17.38 7.22
N ASN A 169 -13.55 -17.15 8.21
CA ASN A 169 -13.15 -17.14 9.61
C ASN A 169 -12.71 -18.53 10.09
N ASN A 170 -13.46 -19.59 9.77
CA ASN A 170 -13.07 -20.96 10.11
C ASN A 170 -11.73 -21.35 9.50
N TYR A 171 -11.49 -20.95 8.24
CA TYR A 171 -10.20 -21.20 7.58
C TYR A 171 -9.06 -20.42 8.26
N ARG A 172 -9.32 -19.17 8.66
CA ARG A 172 -8.36 -18.35 9.43
C ARG A 172 -8.01 -18.99 10.78
N GLU A 173 -9.00 -19.45 11.52
CA GLU A 173 -8.78 -20.15 12.80
C GLU A 173 -7.98 -21.44 12.62
N GLY A 174 -8.23 -22.21 11.55
CA GLY A 174 -7.44 -23.39 11.20
C GLY A 174 -5.99 -23.06 10.87
N LEU A 175 -5.73 -21.98 10.14
CA LEU A 175 -4.38 -21.50 9.85
C LEU A 175 -3.64 -21.06 11.13
N VAL A 176 -4.30 -20.33 12.02
CA VAL A 176 -3.73 -19.92 13.32
C VAL A 176 -3.37 -21.14 14.16
N THR A 177 -4.24 -22.16 14.19
CA THR A 177 -3.99 -23.41 14.92
C THR A 177 -2.77 -24.13 14.35
N SER A 178 -2.69 -24.24 13.03
CA SER A 178 -1.55 -24.88 12.34
C SER A 178 -0.24 -24.13 12.58
N LEU A 179 -0.28 -22.79 12.58
CA LEU A 179 0.87 -21.94 12.89
C LEU A 179 1.36 -22.17 14.32
N LEU A 180 0.45 -22.20 15.29
CA LEU A 180 0.77 -22.47 16.70
C LEU A 180 1.41 -23.86 16.90
N GLU A 181 0.99 -24.87 16.15
CA GLU A 181 1.62 -26.20 16.17
C GLU A 181 3.04 -26.15 15.64
N VAL A 182 3.26 -25.51 14.49
CA VAL A 182 4.59 -25.33 13.91
C VAL A 182 5.50 -24.53 14.84
N GLU A 183 5.00 -23.47 15.48
CA GLU A 183 5.76 -22.69 16.46
C GLU A 183 6.16 -23.51 17.68
N LYS A 184 5.26 -24.35 18.21
CA LYS A 184 5.58 -25.26 19.32
C LYS A 184 6.68 -26.24 18.95
N GLU A 185 6.61 -26.84 17.77
CA GLU A 185 7.65 -27.76 17.28
C GLU A 185 8.98 -27.03 17.05
N TYR A 186 8.93 -25.81 16.50
CA TYR A 186 10.11 -24.95 16.33
C TYR A 186 10.78 -24.62 17.68
N ILE A 187 9.99 -24.30 18.70
CA ILE A 187 10.50 -24.05 20.07
C ILE A 187 11.10 -25.34 20.65
N ARG A 188 10.44 -26.49 20.47
CA ARG A 188 10.95 -27.79 20.96
C ARG A 188 12.31 -28.11 20.33
N ILE A 189 12.40 -28.05 19.01
CA ILE A 189 13.64 -28.32 18.27
C ILE A 189 14.74 -27.36 18.69
N ASN A 190 14.46 -26.06 18.82
CA ASN A 190 15.46 -25.10 19.27
C ASN A 190 15.95 -25.35 20.69
N LYS A 191 15.08 -25.81 21.58
CA LYS A 191 15.47 -26.19 22.94
C LYS A 191 16.40 -27.39 22.94
N GLU A 192 16.03 -28.47 22.25
CA GLU A 192 16.86 -29.68 22.10
C GLU A 192 18.21 -29.34 21.43
N LEU A 193 18.19 -28.49 20.41
CA LEU A 193 19.39 -28.03 19.72
C LEU A 193 20.28 -27.17 20.63
N SER A 194 19.70 -26.36 21.52
CA SER A 194 20.44 -25.60 22.54
C SER A 194 21.08 -26.51 23.60
N GLU A 195 20.42 -27.60 23.96
CA GLU A 195 20.91 -28.60 24.92
C GLU A 195 22.05 -29.41 24.29
N LEU A 196 21.88 -29.91 23.07
CA LEU A 196 22.93 -30.60 22.31
C LEU A 196 24.15 -29.71 22.03
N LYS A 197 23.95 -28.41 21.76
CA LYS A 197 25.06 -27.45 21.61
C LYS A 197 25.86 -27.27 22.90
N LYS A 198 25.18 -27.28 24.07
CA LYS A 198 25.83 -27.20 25.38
C LYS A 198 26.58 -28.48 25.72
N GLU A 199 26.01 -29.65 25.40
CA GLU A 199 26.62 -30.95 25.65
C GLU A 199 27.86 -31.21 24.77
N ASN A 200 27.86 -30.71 23.54
CA ASN A 200 28.96 -30.95 22.60
C ASN A 200 30.00 -29.80 22.53
N ASN A 201 29.87 -28.72 23.32
CA ASN A 201 30.74 -27.53 23.22
C ASN A 201 30.86 -26.93 21.80
N LEU A 202 29.87 -27.15 20.93
CA LEU A 202 29.88 -26.61 19.57
C LEU A 202 29.28 -25.20 19.55
N SER A 203 30.16 -24.20 19.63
CA SER A 203 29.86 -22.83 19.23
C SER A 203 30.07 -22.70 17.72
N TYR A 204 29.03 -22.99 16.94
CA TYR A 204 29.00 -22.48 15.57
C TYR A 204 28.61 -21.01 15.63
N LYS A 205 29.59 -20.13 15.39
CA LYS A 205 29.33 -18.78 14.90
C LYS A 205 28.62 -18.94 13.56
N LEU A 206 27.32 -18.62 13.50
CA LEU A 206 26.71 -18.29 12.22
C LEU A 206 27.33 -16.97 11.79
N ASP A 207 28.34 -17.05 10.91
CA ASP A 207 28.76 -15.89 10.13
C ASP A 207 27.61 -15.56 9.16
N LEU A 208 26.75 -14.62 9.57
CA LEU A 208 25.75 -14.00 8.71
C LEU A 208 26.38 -13.02 7.68
N THR A 209 27.64 -13.24 7.30
CA THR A 209 28.32 -12.47 6.26
C THR A 209 28.62 -13.36 5.06
N LYS A 210 27.59 -13.96 4.47
CA LYS A 210 27.63 -14.40 3.06
C LYS A 210 26.23 -14.76 2.57
N ASN A 211 25.70 -13.87 1.75
CA ASN A 211 24.97 -14.07 0.48
C ASN A 211 24.49 -12.65 0.11
N ASN A 212 25.16 -11.92 -0.79
CA ASN A 212 25.08 -12.03 -2.26
C ASN A 212 23.65 -12.23 -2.75
#